data_AF-A0A2E4Y823-F1
#
_entry.id   AF-A0A2E4Y823-F1
#
_cell.length_a   1.000
_cell.length_b   1.000
_cell.length_c   1.000
_cell.angle_alpha   90.00
_cell.angle_beta   90.00
_cell.angle_gamma   90.00
#
_symmetry.space_group_name_H-M   'P 1'
#
loop_
_entity.id
_entity.type
_entity.pdbx_description
1 polymer ?
#
loop_
_entity_poly.entity_id
_entity_poly.type
_entity_poly.pdbx_seq_one_letter_code
_entity_poly.pdbx_strand_id
1 'polypeptide(L)'
;MSTETKVENSQVSEQVLEHRKFRDDEFWKELPGWSSVSHDEFADHKWQNKNAIRKVEQVEKVLGSRVSKETMDDIYAGQKITPMNIRITPYIFALINWDDPLNDPLRKQFLPMGSQFLPDHPYYREDSLSEDVDSPVPMLTHRYPDKVLFLPTTICPVYCSYCTRSRIIGGSTESVEKSSYGASQKKWDDVFEYLKMNPQIEDVVISGGDSFMLTAKQIKYIGENLLMIPNIRRIRYATKG
;
A
#
# COMPACT_ATOMS: atom_id res chain seq x y z
N MET A 1 35.44 23.48 -37.23
CA MET A 1 34.00 23.50 -37.54
C MET A 1 33.38 22.28 -36.87
N SER A 2 32.76 22.43 -35.71
CA SER A 2 32.04 21.35 -35.04
C SER A 2 30.62 21.28 -35.60
N THR A 3 30.30 20.19 -36.28
CA THR A 3 28.94 19.89 -36.72
C THR A 3 28.10 19.49 -35.51
N GLU A 4 27.18 20.35 -35.10
CA GLU A 4 26.14 20.02 -34.12
C GLU A 4 25.19 18.98 -34.70
N THR A 5 25.23 17.76 -34.18
CA THR A 5 24.24 16.74 -34.50
C THR A 5 22.94 17.11 -33.80
N LYS A 6 21.95 17.59 -34.55
CA LYS A 6 20.58 17.77 -34.03
C LYS A 6 20.03 16.40 -33.63
N VAL A 7 19.74 16.22 -32.34
CA VAL A 7 18.99 15.06 -31.85
C VAL A 7 17.53 15.22 -32.28
N GLU A 8 17.07 14.35 -33.18
CA GLU A 8 15.68 14.33 -33.64
C GLU A 8 14.80 13.60 -32.62
N ASN A 9 14.24 14.36 -31.67
CA ASN A 9 13.38 13.84 -30.59
C ASN A 9 11.97 13.39 -31.07
N SER A 10 11.67 13.43 -32.38
CA SER A 10 10.35 13.15 -32.93
C SER A 10 10.10 11.68 -33.26
N GLN A 11 11.17 10.87 -33.38
CA GLN A 11 11.07 9.45 -33.72
C GLN A 11 11.48 8.59 -32.53
N VAL A 12 10.51 7.95 -31.89
CA VAL A 12 10.74 6.94 -30.84
C VAL A 12 10.45 5.57 -31.46
N SER A 13 11.40 4.64 -31.35
CA SER A 13 11.19 3.29 -31.86
C SER A 13 10.06 2.59 -31.11
N GLU A 14 9.29 1.76 -31.81
CA GLU A 14 8.14 1.07 -31.21
C GLU A 14 8.56 0.15 -30.05
N GLN A 15 9.78 -0.41 -30.10
CA GLN A 15 10.35 -1.22 -29.03
C GLN A 15 10.53 -0.42 -27.73
N VAL A 16 10.89 0.87 -27.81
CA VAL A 16 10.97 1.73 -26.61
C VAL A 16 9.59 1.97 -26.01
N LEU A 17 8.51 1.83 -26.80
CA LEU A 17 7.13 2.00 -26.36
C LEU A 17 6.46 0.70 -25.91
N GLU A 18 7.17 -0.43 -25.88
CA GLU A 18 6.62 -1.74 -25.48
C GLU A 18 6.04 -1.70 -24.06
N HIS A 19 6.64 -0.94 -23.14
CA HIS A 19 6.13 -0.71 -21.78
C HIS A 19 4.74 -0.05 -21.73
N ARG A 20 4.23 0.46 -22.86
CA ARG A 20 2.87 1.03 -22.98
C ARG A 20 1.86 0.03 -23.51
N LYS A 21 2.29 -1.15 -23.96
CA LYS A 21 1.40 -2.25 -24.35
C LYS A 21 0.92 -2.92 -23.07
N PHE A 22 -0.13 -2.34 -22.48
CA PHE A 22 -0.73 -2.86 -21.26
C PHE A 22 -1.40 -4.21 -21.54
N ARG A 23 -1.42 -5.04 -20.50
CA ARG A 23 -2.11 -6.32 -20.48
C ARG A 23 -3.62 -6.08 -20.58
N ASP A 24 -4.28 -6.75 -21.53
CA ASP A 24 -5.73 -6.62 -21.82
C ASP A 24 -6.43 -7.99 -21.95
N ASP A 25 -5.76 -9.06 -21.51
CA ASP A 25 -6.33 -10.40 -21.43
C ASP A 25 -7.07 -10.61 -20.08
N GLU A 26 -7.94 -11.62 -20.04
CA GLU A 26 -8.72 -11.97 -18.85
C GLU A 26 -7.98 -12.94 -17.92
N PHE A 27 -6.72 -12.62 -17.60
CA PHE A 27 -5.79 -13.52 -16.92
C PHE A 27 -6.25 -14.06 -15.57
N TRP A 28 -7.09 -13.31 -14.86
CA TRP A 28 -7.66 -13.75 -13.59
C TRP A 28 -8.55 -14.97 -13.74
N LYS A 29 -9.06 -15.25 -14.95
CA LYS A 29 -9.92 -16.42 -15.21
C LYS A 29 -9.18 -17.75 -15.10
N GLU A 30 -7.85 -17.74 -15.12
CA GLU A 30 -7.03 -18.91 -14.82
C GLU A 30 -7.14 -19.37 -13.35
N LEU A 31 -7.66 -18.51 -12.47
CA LEU A 31 -7.91 -18.85 -11.07
C LEU A 31 -9.32 -19.40 -10.92
N PRO A 32 -9.51 -20.64 -10.42
CA PRO A 32 -10.83 -21.27 -10.34
C PRO A 32 -11.91 -20.40 -9.69
N GLY A 33 -11.58 -19.72 -8.58
CA GLY A 33 -12.52 -18.86 -7.86
C GLY A 33 -12.94 -17.57 -8.57
N TRP A 34 -12.23 -17.17 -9.63
CA TRP A 34 -12.56 -15.98 -10.44
C TRP A 34 -12.78 -16.29 -11.94
N SER A 35 -12.82 -17.56 -12.32
CA SER A 35 -13.07 -18.03 -13.70
C SER A 35 -14.33 -17.46 -14.36
N SER A 36 -15.36 -17.16 -13.57
CA SER A 36 -16.64 -16.60 -14.04
C SER A 36 -16.75 -15.08 -13.91
N VAL A 37 -15.72 -14.39 -13.39
CA VAL A 37 -15.76 -12.93 -13.18
C VAL A 37 -15.57 -12.24 -14.52
N SER A 38 -16.49 -11.34 -14.88
CA SER A 38 -16.40 -10.57 -16.12
C SER A 38 -15.28 -9.52 -16.07
N HIS A 39 -14.84 -9.06 -17.24
CA HIS A 39 -13.88 -7.96 -17.36
C HIS A 39 -14.34 -6.71 -16.59
N ASP A 40 -15.59 -6.29 -16.76
CA ASP A 40 -16.12 -5.07 -16.13
C ASP A 40 -16.17 -5.17 -14.60
N GLU A 41 -16.53 -6.35 -14.06
CA GLU A 41 -16.47 -6.59 -12.62
C GLU A 41 -15.04 -6.55 -12.11
N PHE A 42 -14.10 -7.18 -12.83
CA PHE A 42 -12.70 -7.21 -12.43
C PHE A 42 -12.07 -5.81 -12.50
N ALA A 43 -12.44 -4.99 -13.47
CA ALA A 43 -11.96 -3.61 -13.61
C ALA A 43 -12.50 -2.65 -12.53
N ASP A 44 -13.60 -2.99 -11.82
CA ASP A 44 -14.16 -2.14 -10.78
C ASP A 44 -13.33 -2.18 -9.47
N HIS A 45 -12.73 -1.04 -9.09
CA HIS A 45 -12.00 -0.88 -7.83
C HIS A 45 -12.83 -1.22 -6.58
N LYS A 46 -14.16 -1.07 -6.62
CA LYS A 46 -15.04 -1.46 -5.50
C LYS A 46 -15.12 -2.97 -5.39
N TRP A 47 -15.24 -3.66 -6.52
CA TRP A 47 -15.22 -5.11 -6.57
C TRP A 47 -13.86 -5.65 -6.11
N GLN A 48 -12.76 -5.04 -6.57
CA GLN A 48 -11.39 -5.35 -6.13
C GLN A 48 -11.25 -5.23 -4.61
N ASN A 49 -11.75 -4.12 -4.04
CA ASN A 49 -11.73 -3.92 -2.59
C ASN A 49 -12.61 -4.92 -1.84
N LYS A 50 -13.83 -5.18 -2.32
CA LYS A 50 -14.76 -6.13 -1.69
C LYS A 50 -14.19 -7.55 -1.68
N ASN A 51 -13.57 -7.98 -2.78
CA ASN A 51 -13.08 -9.34 -2.97
C ASN A 51 -11.58 -9.51 -2.62
N ALA A 52 -10.93 -8.51 -2.02
CA ALA A 52 -9.57 -8.66 -1.54
C ALA A 52 -9.42 -9.82 -0.55
N ILE A 53 -8.38 -10.61 -0.76
CA ILE A 53 -7.94 -11.72 0.11
C ILE A 53 -7.47 -11.11 1.43
N ARG A 54 -8.17 -11.40 2.52
CA ARG A 54 -7.90 -10.90 3.88
C ARG A 54 -7.61 -11.99 4.89
N LYS A 55 -7.96 -13.23 4.56
CA LYS A 55 -7.74 -14.41 5.39
C LYS A 55 -7.14 -15.52 4.54
N VAL A 56 -6.34 -16.38 5.17
CA VAL A 56 -5.62 -17.46 4.47
C VAL A 56 -6.58 -18.45 3.82
N GLU A 57 -7.73 -18.73 4.41
CA GLU A 57 -8.74 -19.64 3.84
C GLU A 57 -9.27 -19.16 2.47
N GLN A 58 -9.20 -17.85 2.20
CA GLN A 58 -9.62 -17.30 0.92
C GLN A 58 -8.62 -17.60 -0.20
N VAL A 59 -7.34 -17.86 0.12
CA VAL A 59 -6.32 -18.29 -0.85
C VAL A 59 -6.73 -19.63 -1.45
N GLU A 60 -7.01 -20.62 -0.60
CA GLU A 60 -7.46 -21.95 -1.02
C GLU A 60 -8.77 -21.87 -1.81
N LYS A 61 -9.73 -21.05 -1.36
CA LYS A 61 -11.00 -20.86 -2.08
C LYS A 61 -10.81 -20.33 -3.51
N VAL A 62 -9.85 -19.43 -3.73
CA VAL A 62 -9.61 -18.84 -5.05
C VAL A 62 -8.77 -19.75 -5.94
N LEU A 63 -7.75 -20.40 -5.39
CA LEU A 63 -6.82 -21.25 -6.14
C LEU A 63 -7.38 -22.65 -6.41
N GLY A 64 -8.26 -23.17 -5.56
CA GLY A 64 -8.78 -24.53 -5.68
C GLY A 64 -7.65 -25.55 -5.74
N SER A 65 -7.66 -26.41 -6.76
CA SER A 65 -6.63 -27.44 -6.96
C SER A 65 -5.26 -26.91 -7.39
N ARG A 66 -5.10 -25.59 -7.61
CA ARG A 66 -3.81 -24.99 -7.97
C ARG A 66 -2.87 -24.76 -6.79
N VAL A 67 -3.33 -24.96 -5.55
CA VAL A 67 -2.49 -24.82 -4.36
C VAL A 67 -2.33 -26.16 -3.65
N SER A 68 -1.10 -26.49 -3.27
CA SER A 68 -0.82 -27.70 -2.51
C SER A 68 -1.11 -27.49 -1.03
N LYS A 69 -1.36 -28.59 -0.30
CA LYS A 69 -1.50 -28.55 1.16
C LYS A 69 -0.23 -28.00 1.82
N GLU A 70 0.95 -28.38 1.34
CA GLU A 70 2.23 -27.90 1.86
C GLU A 70 2.37 -26.38 1.73
N THR A 71 2.01 -25.82 0.57
CA THR A 71 2.00 -24.36 0.36
C THR A 71 1.01 -23.67 1.30
N MET A 72 -0.18 -24.23 1.49
CA MET A 72 -1.17 -23.68 2.41
C MET A 72 -0.68 -23.71 3.86
N ASP A 73 -0.13 -24.83 4.32
CA ASP A 73 0.43 -24.99 5.67
C ASP A 73 1.55 -23.95 5.93
N ASP A 74 2.38 -23.68 4.92
CA ASP A 74 3.44 -22.66 5.01
C ASP A 74 2.90 -21.21 5.05
N ILE A 75 1.83 -20.92 4.29
CA ILE A 75 1.14 -19.61 4.37
C ILE A 75 0.53 -19.42 5.77
N TYR A 76 -0.10 -20.46 6.35
CA TYR A 76 -0.62 -20.42 7.72
C TYR A 76 0.50 -20.19 8.74
N ALA A 77 1.65 -20.84 8.56
CA ALA A 77 2.82 -20.59 9.41
C ALA A 77 3.29 -19.13 9.31
N GLY A 78 3.31 -18.55 8.10
CA GLY A 78 3.66 -17.15 7.87
C GLY A 78 2.69 -16.17 8.52
N GLN A 79 1.38 -16.46 8.50
CA GLN A 79 0.34 -15.63 9.13
C GLN A 79 0.55 -15.46 10.64
N LYS A 80 1.03 -16.50 11.33
CA LYS A 80 1.25 -16.47 12.78
C LYS A 80 2.43 -15.59 13.18
N ILE A 81 3.40 -15.43 12.28
CA ILE A 81 4.66 -14.73 12.56
C ILE A 81 4.60 -13.28 12.08
N THR A 82 3.97 -13.03 10.93
CA THR A 82 4.01 -11.71 10.28
C THR A 82 3.40 -10.59 11.14
N PRO A 83 4.01 -9.40 11.23
CA PRO A 83 3.44 -8.23 11.91
C PRO A 83 2.35 -7.51 11.08
N MET A 84 2.17 -7.91 9.83
CA MET A 84 1.27 -7.26 8.88
C MET A 84 0.08 -8.15 8.54
N ASN A 85 -1.15 -7.60 8.53
CA ASN A 85 -2.30 -8.37 8.08
C ASN A 85 -2.18 -8.75 6.62
N ILE A 86 -2.87 -9.82 6.24
CA ILE A 86 -3.07 -10.17 4.84
C ILE A 86 -4.15 -9.25 4.28
N ARG A 87 -3.82 -8.54 3.19
CA ARG A 87 -4.79 -7.90 2.31
C ARG A 87 -4.19 -7.82 0.92
N ILE A 88 -4.78 -8.51 -0.05
CA ILE A 88 -4.31 -8.55 -1.44
C ILE A 88 -5.51 -8.36 -2.36
N THR A 89 -5.48 -7.38 -3.25
CA THR A 89 -6.55 -7.18 -4.23
C THR A 89 -6.54 -8.33 -5.24
N PRO A 90 -7.70 -8.69 -5.82
CA PRO A 90 -7.76 -9.70 -6.86
C PRO A 90 -6.79 -9.49 -8.02
N TYR A 91 -6.61 -8.24 -8.46
CA TYR A 91 -5.65 -7.89 -9.50
C TYR A 91 -4.22 -8.35 -9.16
N ILE A 92 -3.71 -7.98 -7.99
CA ILE A 92 -2.36 -8.37 -7.57
C ILE A 92 -2.27 -9.87 -7.34
N PHE A 93 -3.29 -10.48 -6.73
CA PHE A 93 -3.31 -11.91 -6.44
C PHE A 93 -3.33 -12.78 -7.72
N ALA A 94 -4.04 -12.34 -8.75
CA ALA A 94 -4.11 -13.01 -10.05
C ALA A 94 -2.81 -12.89 -10.87
N LEU A 95 -1.95 -11.91 -10.56
CA LEU A 95 -0.64 -11.77 -11.21
C LEU A 95 0.45 -12.67 -10.61
N ILE A 96 0.20 -13.25 -9.43
CA ILE A 96 1.15 -14.17 -8.80
C ILE A 96 1.28 -15.43 -9.66
N ASN A 97 2.52 -15.83 -9.95
CA ASN A 97 2.79 -17.14 -10.52
C ASN A 97 2.57 -18.24 -9.48
N TRP A 98 1.40 -18.87 -9.53
CA TRP A 98 1.03 -19.97 -8.63
C TRP A 98 1.64 -21.32 -8.99
N ASP A 99 2.34 -21.42 -10.12
CA ASP A 99 3.09 -22.63 -10.48
C ASP A 99 4.49 -22.63 -9.82
N ASP A 100 5.00 -21.46 -9.42
CA ASP A 100 6.20 -21.29 -8.58
C ASP A 100 6.00 -20.19 -7.51
N PRO A 101 5.09 -20.43 -6.53
CA PRO A 101 4.72 -19.42 -5.56
C PRO A 101 5.89 -19.07 -4.61
N LEU A 102 6.81 -20.01 -4.36
CA LEU A 102 7.94 -19.79 -3.46
C LEU A 102 8.86 -18.70 -4.01
N ASN A 103 9.10 -18.69 -5.32
CA ASN A 103 10.01 -17.74 -5.95
C ASN A 103 9.33 -16.48 -6.48
N ASP A 104 8.01 -16.48 -6.67
CA ASP A 104 7.26 -15.36 -7.23
C ASP A 104 7.47 -14.02 -6.45
N PRO A 105 7.86 -12.93 -7.15
CA PRO A 105 8.18 -11.66 -6.51
C PRO A 105 6.96 -10.91 -5.98
N LEU A 106 5.76 -11.09 -6.54
CA LEU A 106 4.55 -10.43 -6.04
C LEU A 106 4.06 -11.12 -4.76
N ARG A 107 4.09 -12.45 -4.74
CA ARG A 107 3.77 -13.26 -3.57
C ARG A 107 4.72 -12.92 -2.41
N LYS A 108 6.03 -12.79 -2.67
CA LYS A 108 7.04 -12.28 -1.71
C LYS A 108 6.64 -10.94 -1.07
N GLN A 109 6.06 -10.06 -1.86
CA GLN A 109 5.71 -8.71 -1.44
C GLN A 109 4.42 -8.64 -0.61
N PHE A 110 3.47 -9.56 -0.80
CA PHE A 110 2.10 -9.40 -0.27
C PHE A 110 1.55 -10.61 0.51
N LEU A 111 2.15 -11.79 0.35
CA LEU A 111 1.71 -13.02 1.02
C LEU A 111 2.91 -13.70 1.73
N PRO A 112 3.04 -13.52 3.05
CA PRO A 112 4.13 -14.13 3.81
C PRO A 112 3.99 -15.66 3.88
N MET A 113 5.12 -16.36 3.82
CA MET A 113 5.24 -17.80 4.02
C MET A 113 6.20 -18.06 5.18
N GLY A 114 5.87 -19.00 6.07
CA GLY A 114 6.63 -19.29 7.29
C GLY A 114 8.08 -19.65 7.00
N SER A 115 8.33 -20.45 5.97
CA SER A 115 9.66 -20.88 5.52
C SER A 115 10.59 -19.73 5.11
N GLN A 116 10.06 -18.52 4.87
CA GLN A 116 10.82 -17.36 4.43
C GLN A 116 11.17 -16.40 5.57
N PHE A 117 10.70 -16.65 6.79
CA PHE A 117 11.07 -15.84 7.95
C PHE A 117 12.46 -16.20 8.44
N LEU A 118 13.26 -15.16 8.70
CA LEU A 118 14.53 -15.25 9.40
C LEU A 118 14.37 -14.65 10.79
N PRO A 119 15.21 -15.02 11.77
CA PRO A 119 15.27 -14.31 13.04
C PRO A 119 15.52 -12.81 12.81
N ASP A 120 14.91 -11.98 13.66
CA ASP A 120 15.10 -10.54 13.59
C ASP A 120 16.58 -10.17 13.74
N HIS A 121 17.00 -9.18 12.96
CA HIS A 121 18.33 -8.62 13.08
C HIS A 121 18.50 -7.95 14.46
N PRO A 122 19.68 -8.00 15.12
CA PRO A 122 19.88 -7.41 16.46
C PRO A 122 19.59 -5.91 16.57
N TYR A 123 19.59 -5.19 15.44
CA TYR A 123 19.28 -3.76 15.35
C TYR A 123 17.87 -3.47 14.83
N TYR A 124 17.02 -4.48 14.71
CA TYR A 124 15.62 -4.31 14.39
C TYR A 124 14.96 -3.38 15.41
N ARG A 125 14.10 -2.48 14.90
CA ARG A 125 13.21 -1.63 15.69
C ARG A 125 11.88 -1.52 14.98
N GLU A 126 10.80 -1.63 15.72
CA GLU A 126 9.44 -1.46 15.19
C GLU A 126 9.25 -0.07 14.55
N ASP A 127 9.72 0.98 15.22
CA ASP A 127 9.81 2.34 14.68
C ASP A 127 11.26 2.70 14.33
N SER A 128 11.79 2.01 13.30
CA SER A 128 13.14 2.25 12.79
C SER A 128 13.37 3.68 12.28
N LEU A 129 12.29 4.40 11.97
CA LEU A 129 12.31 5.75 11.47
C LEU A 129 11.98 6.78 12.52
N SER A 130 11.79 6.44 13.80
CA SER A 130 11.46 7.39 14.89
C SER A 130 10.28 8.32 14.57
N GLU A 131 9.30 7.83 13.84
CA GLU A 131 8.10 8.59 13.45
C GLU A 131 7.24 8.97 14.64
N ASP A 132 7.20 8.12 15.67
CA ASP A 132 6.41 8.32 16.89
C ASP A 132 7.09 9.34 17.82
N VAL A 133 8.42 9.38 17.82
CA VAL A 133 9.21 10.36 18.58
C VAL A 133 9.08 11.75 17.96
N ASP A 134 9.14 11.84 16.63
CA ASP A 134 9.00 13.09 15.89
C ASP A 134 7.52 13.47 15.66
N SER A 135 6.61 13.02 16.53
CA SER A 135 5.17 13.24 16.42
C SER A 135 4.68 14.29 17.44
N PRO A 136 4.54 15.57 17.04
CA PRO A 136 4.05 16.62 17.94
C PRO A 136 2.56 16.47 18.28
N VAL A 137 1.79 15.85 17.39
CA VAL A 137 0.38 15.47 17.58
C VAL A 137 0.12 14.13 16.88
N PRO A 138 -0.84 13.31 17.35
CA PRO A 138 -1.13 12.03 16.73
C PRO A 138 -1.38 12.15 15.22
N MET A 139 -0.94 11.14 14.47
CA MET A 139 -1.05 11.08 12.99
C MET A 139 -0.19 12.09 12.23
N LEU A 140 0.64 12.89 12.90
CA LEU A 140 1.55 13.82 12.25
C LEU A 140 2.98 13.54 12.68
N THR A 141 3.87 13.36 11.72
CA THR A 141 5.32 13.35 11.96
C THR A 141 5.92 14.64 11.40
N HIS A 142 6.65 15.38 12.22
CA HIS A 142 7.31 16.64 11.86
C HIS A 142 8.81 16.57 12.20
N ARG A 143 9.57 15.94 11.29
CA ARG A 143 11.03 15.79 11.41
C ARG A 143 11.80 16.96 10.81
N TYR A 144 11.31 17.51 9.71
CA TYR A 144 12.03 18.47 8.88
C TYR A 144 11.46 19.88 9.07
N PRO A 145 12.27 20.94 8.95
CA PRO A 145 11.84 22.29 9.32
C PRO A 145 10.57 22.81 8.63
N ASP A 146 10.35 22.44 7.36
CA ASP A 146 9.36 23.02 6.46
C ASP A 146 8.30 22.03 5.97
N LYS A 147 8.35 20.77 6.41
CA LYS A 147 7.51 19.70 5.87
C LYS A 147 7.10 18.66 6.89
N VAL A 148 5.88 18.19 6.72
CA VAL A 148 5.25 17.20 7.60
C VAL A 148 4.74 16.00 6.83
N LEU A 149 4.64 14.88 7.54
CA LEU A 149 4.00 13.66 7.09
C LEU A 149 2.70 13.47 7.89
N PHE A 150 1.58 13.59 7.20
CA PHE A 150 0.24 13.40 7.77
C PHE A 150 -0.29 12.00 7.42
N LEU A 151 -0.72 11.24 8.43
CA LEU A 151 -1.14 9.83 8.34
C LEU A 151 -2.66 9.70 8.61
N PRO A 152 -3.55 10.21 7.73
CA PRO A 152 -4.99 10.26 8.02
C PRO A 152 -5.68 8.89 8.07
N THR A 153 -5.06 7.84 7.50
CA THR A 153 -5.64 6.49 7.43
C THR A 153 -4.57 5.43 7.72
N THR A 154 -4.97 4.33 8.36
CA THR A 154 -4.11 3.15 8.54
C THR A 154 -4.42 2.00 7.58
N ILE A 155 -5.19 2.25 6.51
CA ILE A 155 -5.62 1.21 5.55
C ILE A 155 -4.88 1.36 4.22
N CYS A 156 -4.46 0.24 3.63
CA CYS A 156 -3.98 0.14 2.25
C CYS A 156 -4.93 -0.75 1.41
N PRO A 157 -4.92 -0.65 0.07
CA PRO A 157 -5.59 -1.61 -0.80
C PRO A 157 -4.90 -2.98 -0.74
N VAL A 158 -3.57 -2.97 -0.65
CA VAL A 158 -2.70 -4.13 -0.44
C VAL A 158 -1.69 -3.88 0.69
N TYR A 159 -1.50 -4.88 1.55
CA TYR A 159 -0.53 -4.82 2.64
C TYR A 159 0.77 -5.50 2.24
N CYS A 160 1.86 -4.73 2.30
CA CYS A 160 3.20 -5.23 1.95
C CYS A 160 3.82 -5.94 3.15
N SER A 161 4.42 -7.11 2.93
CA SER A 161 5.23 -7.82 3.94
C SER A 161 6.45 -7.00 4.39
N TYR A 162 6.88 -6.03 3.59
CA TYR A 162 8.01 -5.11 3.88
C TYR A 162 7.54 -3.71 4.32
N CYS A 163 6.30 -3.56 4.79
CA CYS A 163 5.80 -2.26 5.21
C CYS A 163 6.57 -1.71 6.42
N THR A 164 7.25 -0.58 6.27
CA THR A 164 7.99 0.11 7.35
C THR A 164 7.09 0.61 8.48
N ARG A 165 5.77 0.63 8.26
CA ARG A 165 4.76 1.03 9.23
C ARG A 165 3.85 -0.12 9.63
N SER A 166 4.31 -1.37 9.52
CA SER A 166 3.55 -2.55 9.95
C SER A 166 3.06 -2.45 11.39
N ARG A 167 3.78 -1.74 12.27
CA ARG A 167 3.38 -1.45 13.65
C ARG A 167 2.06 -0.66 13.79
N ILE A 168 1.68 0.16 12.79
CA ILE A 168 0.47 1.01 12.85
C ILE A 168 -0.51 0.80 11.70
N ILE A 169 -0.07 0.26 10.56
CA ILE A 169 -0.91 0.04 9.36
C ILE A 169 -1.57 -1.33 9.43
N GLY A 170 -2.85 -1.39 9.07
CA GLY A 170 -3.67 -2.58 9.20
C GLY A 170 -4.29 -2.73 10.61
N GLY A 171 -4.98 -3.84 10.82
CA GLY A 171 -5.50 -4.23 12.14
C GLY A 171 -4.44 -4.99 12.96
N SER A 172 -4.83 -5.42 14.15
CA SER A 172 -3.98 -6.31 14.96
C SER A 172 -3.74 -7.64 14.25
N THR A 173 -2.58 -8.23 14.51
CA THR A 173 -2.17 -9.58 14.09
C THR A 173 -1.93 -10.42 15.35
N GLU A 174 -1.56 -11.69 15.19
CA GLU A 174 -1.17 -12.53 16.34
C GLU A 174 0.16 -12.06 16.97
N SER A 175 1.02 -11.41 16.20
CA SER A 175 2.33 -10.95 16.66
C SER A 175 2.36 -9.49 17.13
N VAL A 176 1.45 -8.64 16.60
CA VAL A 176 1.43 -7.20 16.88
C VAL A 176 0.00 -6.70 17.12
N GLU A 177 -0.23 -6.13 18.31
CA GLU A 177 -1.45 -5.40 18.65
C GLU A 177 -1.37 -3.95 18.18
N LYS A 178 -2.44 -3.44 17.55
CA LYS A 178 -2.48 -2.07 17.01
C LYS A 178 -3.60 -1.26 17.66
N SER A 179 -3.28 -0.04 18.05
CA SER A 179 -4.16 0.85 18.80
C SER A 179 -5.24 1.55 17.97
N SER A 180 -5.15 1.52 16.64
CA SER A 180 -6.14 2.15 15.76
C SER A 180 -6.26 1.46 14.41
N TYR A 181 -7.46 1.52 13.83
CA TYR A 181 -7.76 1.00 12.50
C TYR A 181 -8.63 1.97 11.73
N GLY A 182 -8.23 2.27 10.49
CA GLY A 182 -8.98 3.14 9.59
C GLY A 182 -8.64 4.61 9.68
N ALA A 183 -9.61 5.43 9.27
CA ALA A 183 -9.54 6.88 9.25
C ALA A 183 -10.40 7.46 10.37
N SER A 184 -9.88 8.45 11.10
CA SER A 184 -10.61 9.11 12.19
C SER A 184 -10.55 10.61 12.03
N GLN A 185 -11.62 11.19 11.47
CA GLN A 185 -11.67 12.61 11.16
C GLN A 185 -11.49 13.51 12.39
N LYS A 186 -12.04 13.11 13.55
CA LYS A 186 -11.88 13.83 14.82
C LYS A 186 -10.40 14.00 15.22
N LYS A 187 -9.54 13.05 14.86
CA LYS A 187 -8.09 13.11 15.17
C LYS A 187 -7.32 14.03 14.22
N TRP A 188 -7.93 14.49 13.12
CA TRP A 188 -7.26 15.34 12.14
C TRP A 188 -7.32 16.82 12.51
N ASP A 189 -8.28 17.23 13.34
CA ASP A 189 -8.44 18.64 13.71
C ASP A 189 -7.22 19.15 14.49
N ASP A 190 -6.66 18.32 15.38
CA ASP A 190 -5.42 18.60 16.11
C ASP A 190 -4.22 18.82 15.16
N VAL A 191 -4.21 18.11 14.03
CA VAL A 191 -3.20 18.29 12.98
C VAL A 191 -3.35 19.66 12.33
N PHE A 192 -4.56 20.06 11.95
CA PHE A 192 -4.77 21.37 11.34
C PHE A 192 -4.46 22.52 12.28
N GLU A 193 -4.80 22.40 13.57
CA GLU A 193 -4.43 23.40 14.57
C GLU A 193 -2.91 23.49 14.74
N TYR A 194 -2.21 22.35 14.80
CA TYR A 194 -0.75 22.34 14.82
C TYR A 194 -0.15 23.07 13.60
N LEU A 195 -0.66 22.80 12.40
CA LEU A 195 -0.17 23.43 11.17
C LEU A 195 -0.40 24.95 11.14
N LYS A 196 -1.53 25.44 11.66
CA LYS A 196 -1.82 26.88 11.78
C LYS A 196 -0.85 27.59 12.72
N MET A 197 -0.40 26.91 13.78
CA MET A 197 0.55 27.46 14.76
C MET A 197 2.01 27.43 14.29
N ASN A 198 2.31 26.77 13.17
CA ASN A 198 3.67 26.54 12.68
C ASN A 198 3.85 27.12 11.26
N PRO A 199 4.03 28.45 11.13
CA PRO A 199 4.07 29.14 9.84
C PRO A 199 5.26 28.76 8.96
N GLN A 200 6.29 28.10 9.52
CA GLN A 200 7.43 27.60 8.77
C GLN A 200 7.11 26.38 7.89
N ILE A 201 6.00 25.68 8.15
CA ILE A 201 5.61 24.49 7.40
C ILE A 201 4.99 24.93 6.07
N GLU A 202 5.49 24.40 4.94
CA GLU A 202 4.98 24.73 3.62
C GLU A 202 4.51 23.49 2.82
N ASP A 203 4.96 22.29 3.19
CA ASP A 203 4.70 21.05 2.45
C ASP A 203 4.10 19.96 3.34
N VAL A 204 2.92 19.47 2.95
CA VAL A 204 2.20 18.42 3.67
C VAL A 204 2.10 17.18 2.78
N VAL A 205 2.74 16.09 3.22
CA VAL A 205 2.61 14.78 2.58
C VAL A 205 1.49 13.99 3.26
N ILE A 206 0.42 13.73 2.53
CA ILE A 206 -0.70 12.90 2.95
C ILE A 206 -0.37 11.44 2.62
N SER A 207 -0.17 10.63 3.65
CA SER A 207 0.31 9.25 3.57
C SER A 207 -0.47 8.37 4.56
N GLY A 208 0.21 7.58 5.40
CA GLY A 208 -0.39 6.64 6.32
C GLY A 208 -0.26 5.22 5.79
N GLY A 209 -1.40 4.58 5.58
CA GLY A 209 -1.50 3.38 4.78
C GLY A 209 -1.38 3.76 3.31
N ASP A 210 -2.51 3.94 2.65
CA ASP A 210 -2.57 4.45 1.29
C ASP A 210 -3.61 5.57 1.20
N SER A 211 -3.20 6.73 0.70
CA SER A 211 -4.08 7.90 0.67
C SER A 211 -5.31 7.71 -0.24
N PHE A 212 -5.27 6.81 -1.21
CA PHE A 212 -6.41 6.49 -2.07
C PHE A 212 -7.45 5.59 -1.39
N MET A 213 -7.19 5.13 -0.16
CA MET A 213 -8.20 4.50 0.70
C MET A 213 -9.09 5.53 1.42
N LEU A 214 -8.79 6.83 1.31
CA LEU A 214 -9.67 7.89 1.80
C LEU A 214 -10.87 8.04 0.86
N THR A 215 -12.05 8.24 1.42
CA THR A 215 -13.24 8.60 0.65
C THR A 215 -13.10 10.00 0.04
N ALA A 216 -13.82 10.27 -1.06
CA ALA A 216 -13.84 11.61 -1.67
C ALA A 216 -14.19 12.72 -0.66
N LYS A 217 -15.11 12.45 0.28
CA LYS A 217 -15.47 13.40 1.35
C LYS A 217 -14.29 13.69 2.29
N GLN A 218 -13.51 12.67 2.63
CA GLN A 218 -12.32 12.81 3.49
C GLN A 218 -11.19 13.55 2.78
N ILE A 219 -10.93 13.22 1.50
CA ILE A 219 -9.95 13.93 0.67
C ILE A 219 -10.34 15.41 0.58
N LYS A 220 -11.61 15.71 0.30
CA LYS A 220 -12.13 17.08 0.26
C LYS A 220 -11.94 17.79 1.61
N TYR A 221 -12.33 17.16 2.71
CA TYR A 221 -12.16 17.73 4.05
C TYR A 221 -10.72 18.07 4.37
N ILE A 222 -9.78 17.16 4.10
CA ILE A 222 -8.35 17.41 4.32
C ILE A 222 -7.85 18.53 3.42
N GLY A 223 -8.18 18.47 2.12
CA GLY A 223 -7.75 19.48 1.14
C GLY A 223 -8.25 20.88 1.49
N GLU A 224 -9.55 21.04 1.78
CA GLU A 224 -10.14 22.34 2.13
C GLU A 224 -9.51 22.92 3.41
N ASN A 225 -9.30 22.12 4.45
CA ASN A 225 -8.65 22.60 5.67
C ASN A 225 -7.20 23.02 5.44
N LEU A 226 -6.43 22.25 4.65
CA LEU A 226 -5.04 22.61 4.33
C LEU A 226 -4.94 23.86 3.45
N LEU A 227 -5.84 24.03 2.48
CA LEU A 227 -5.88 25.21 1.60
C LEU A 227 -6.23 26.50 2.35
N MET A 228 -6.89 26.41 3.51
CA MET A 228 -7.20 27.57 4.36
C MET A 228 -6.00 28.04 5.21
N ILE A 229 -4.91 27.29 5.26
CA ILE A 229 -3.71 27.63 6.04
C ILE A 229 -2.73 28.39 5.13
N PRO A 230 -2.50 29.70 5.35
CA PRO A 230 -1.83 30.57 4.35
C PRO A 230 -0.40 30.18 3.96
N ASN A 231 0.33 29.54 4.88
CA ASN A 231 1.71 29.10 4.66
C ASN A 231 1.82 27.77 3.90
N ILE A 232 0.76 26.95 3.80
CA ILE A 232 0.82 25.69 3.07
C ILE A 232 0.85 25.96 1.57
N ARG A 233 1.93 25.52 0.90
CA ARG A 233 2.18 25.72 -0.53
C ARG A 233 2.07 24.43 -1.33
N ARG A 234 2.30 23.28 -0.71
CA ARG A 234 2.31 21.97 -1.37
C ARG A 234 1.52 20.97 -0.55
N ILE A 235 0.64 20.24 -1.24
CA ILE A 235 -0.10 19.10 -0.70
C ILE A 235 0.22 17.92 -1.63
N ARG A 236 0.84 16.88 -1.09
CA ARG A 236 1.28 15.70 -1.86
C ARG A 236 0.59 14.46 -1.34
N TYR A 237 -0.07 13.71 -2.22
CA TYR A 237 -0.71 12.44 -1.86
C TYR A 237 0.25 11.29 -2.18
N ALA A 238 0.56 10.48 -1.18
CA ALA A 238 1.33 9.26 -1.34
C ALA A 238 0.37 8.06 -1.47
N THR A 239 0.47 7.34 -2.58
CA THR A 239 -0.34 6.17 -2.91
C THR A 239 0.49 5.15 -3.66
N LYS A 240 0.08 3.88 -3.64
CA LYS A 240 0.66 2.78 -4.43
C LYS A 240 0.03 2.64 -5.82
N GLY A 241 -1.03 3.40 -6.14
CA GLY A 241 -1.71 3.35 -7.43
C GLY A 241 -3.09 3.96 -7.40
#